data_AF-A0A5Y9Q1M7-F1
#
_entry.id   AF-A0A5Y9Q1M7-F1
#
_cell.length_a   1.000
_cell.length_b   1.000
_cell.length_c   1.000
_cell.angle_alpha   90.00
_cell.angle_beta   90.00
_cell.angle_gamma   90.00
#
_symmetry.space_group_name_H-M   'P 1'
#
loop_
_entity.id
_entity.type
_entity.pdbx_description
1 polymer ?
#
loop_
_entity_poly.entity_id
_entity_poly.type
_entity_poly.pdbx_seq_one_letter_code
_entity_poly.pdbx_strand_id
1 'polypeptide(L)'
;MEMIPIIGLFLAAAGLFIPSLISSRSSRRREFKAASAPLLIKLLEERTMISKGSYPFRTLTEDELFKVFPLATKRKQKRLLVAFHRYMNAHDKVAKTRHYHSERPYDGGPFFAFSFTVSNPDEVLKEIDPLIDELTLRC
;
A
#
# COMPACT_ATOMS: atom_id res chain seq x y z
N MET A 1 46.74 -2.66 33.41
CA MET A 1 46.10 -3.93 32.97
C MET A 1 44.63 -3.85 33.37
N GLU A 2 43.70 -4.51 32.64
CA GLU A 2 42.23 -4.69 32.90
C GLU A 2 41.25 -4.23 31.78
N MET A 3 41.69 -3.69 30.63
CA MET A 3 40.77 -3.28 29.54
C MET A 3 40.42 -4.41 28.55
N ILE A 4 41.24 -5.45 28.47
CA ILE A 4 41.13 -6.55 27.50
C ILE A 4 39.95 -7.53 27.79
N PRO A 5 39.60 -7.89 29.05
CA PRO A 5 38.52 -8.85 29.28
C PRO A 5 37.12 -8.29 28.93
N ILE A 6 36.95 -6.97 28.99
CA ILE A 6 35.68 -6.29 28.71
C ILE A 6 35.33 -6.36 27.21
N ILE A 7 36.33 -6.17 26.33
CA ILE A 7 36.14 -6.20 24.88
C ILE A 7 35.73 -7.59 24.39
N GLY A 8 36.31 -8.65 24.97
CA GLY A 8 35.95 -10.04 24.69
C GLY A 8 34.51 -10.37 25.09
N LEU A 9 34.05 -9.85 26.24
CA LEU A 9 32.68 -10.03 26.71
C LEU A 9 31.65 -9.33 25.80
N PHE A 10 31.94 -8.12 25.33
CA PHE A 10 31.08 -7.40 24.39
C PHE A 10 31.00 -8.08 23.02
N LEU A 11 32.09 -8.64 22.51
CA LEU A 11 32.11 -9.39 21.24
C LEU A 11 31.31 -10.70 21.33
N ALA A 12 31.44 -11.44 22.44
CA ALA A 12 30.67 -12.67 22.67
C ALA A 12 29.16 -12.38 22.81
N ALA A 13 28.79 -11.30 23.52
CA ALA A 13 27.41 -10.85 23.60
C ALA A 13 26.88 -10.42 22.22
N ALA A 14 27.64 -9.63 21.46
CA ALA A 14 27.26 -9.25 20.09
C ALA A 14 27.05 -10.47 19.19
N GLY A 15 27.89 -11.51 19.30
CA GLY A 15 27.75 -12.77 18.57
C GLY A 15 26.45 -13.53 18.84
N LEU A 16 25.85 -13.38 20.03
CA LEU A 16 24.57 -13.99 20.41
C LEU A 16 23.35 -13.12 20.07
N PHE A 17 23.50 -11.79 20.13
CA PHE A 17 22.39 -10.86 19.89
C PHE A 17 22.20 -10.48 18.41
N ILE A 18 23.26 -10.45 17.60
CA ILE A 18 23.17 -10.10 16.18
C ILE A 18 22.31 -11.12 15.39
N PRO A 19 22.46 -12.46 15.55
CA PRO A 19 21.69 -13.43 14.79
C PRO A 19 20.18 -13.38 15.10
N SER A 20 19.80 -13.16 16.36
CA SER A 20 18.40 -13.11 16.80
C SER A 20 17.68 -11.83 16.34
N LEU A 21 18.38 -10.70 16.28
CA LEU A 21 17.86 -9.46 15.72
C LEU A 21 17.68 -9.54 14.19
N ILE A 22 18.59 -10.20 13.49
CA ILE A 22 18.49 -10.40 12.03
C ILE A 22 17.36 -11.38 11.68
N SER A 23 17.24 -12.49 12.40
CA SER A 23 16.19 -13.50 12.15
C SER A 23 14.78 -12.95 12.42
N SER A 24 14.60 -12.20 13.51
CA SER A 24 13.32 -11.55 13.85
C SER A 24 12.93 -10.45 12.86
N ARG A 25 13.89 -9.62 12.41
CA ARG A 25 13.64 -8.61 11.37
C ARG A 25 13.25 -9.24 10.04
N SER A 26 13.86 -10.36 9.69
CA SER A 26 13.52 -11.15 8.50
C SER A 26 12.10 -11.74 8.58
N SER A 27 11.72 -12.31 9.73
CA SER A 27 10.37 -12.86 9.96
C SER A 27 9.29 -11.79 9.84
N ARG A 28 9.47 -10.67 10.57
CA ARG A 28 8.50 -9.57 10.57
C ARG A 28 8.31 -8.96 9.19
N ARG A 29 9.37 -8.89 8.39
CA ARG A 29 9.29 -8.44 7.00
C ARG A 29 8.51 -9.41 6.12
N ARG A 30 8.68 -10.72 6.32
CA ARG A 30 7.93 -11.74 5.59
C ARG A 30 6.45 -11.69 5.95
N GLU A 31 6.14 -11.55 7.24
CA GLU A 31 4.78 -11.38 7.75
C GLU A 31 4.13 -10.11 7.20
N PHE A 32 4.83 -8.98 7.24
CA PHE A 32 4.35 -7.73 6.66
C PHE A 32 4.03 -7.88 5.16
N LYS A 33 4.92 -8.53 4.39
CA LYS A 33 4.70 -8.78 2.96
C LYS A 33 3.48 -9.67 2.73
N ALA A 34 3.31 -10.72 3.52
CA ALA A 34 2.17 -11.62 3.41
C ALA A 34 0.85 -10.91 3.73
N ALA A 35 0.83 -10.09 4.79
CA ALA A 35 -0.34 -9.30 5.17
C ALA A 35 -0.65 -8.16 4.17
N SER A 36 0.37 -7.60 3.51
CA SER A 36 0.22 -6.53 2.52
C SER A 36 -0.18 -7.04 1.13
N ALA A 37 0.11 -8.30 0.80
CA ALA A 37 -0.20 -8.90 -0.49
C ALA A 37 -1.67 -8.72 -0.94
N PRO A 38 -2.70 -9.00 -0.12
CA PRO A 38 -4.09 -8.81 -0.56
C PRO A 38 -4.43 -7.35 -0.86
N LEU A 39 -3.89 -6.40 -0.10
CA LEU A 39 -4.09 -4.96 -0.37
C LEU A 39 -3.41 -4.55 -1.67
N LEU A 40 -2.18 -5.04 -1.88
CA LEU A 40 -1.39 -4.71 -3.06
C LEU A 40 -2.05 -5.23 -4.33
N ILE A 41 -2.61 -6.45 -4.31
CA ILE A 41 -3.33 -7.01 -5.46
C ILE A 41 -4.52 -6.10 -5.82
N LYS A 42 -5.34 -5.73 -4.83
CA LYS A 42 -6.47 -4.82 -5.05
C LYS A 42 -6.04 -3.47 -5.63
N LEU A 43 -4.98 -2.87 -5.09
CA LEU A 43 -4.45 -1.59 -5.59
C LEU A 43 -3.90 -1.70 -7.01
N LEU A 44 -3.27 -2.82 -7.37
CA LEU A 44 -2.75 -3.02 -8.72
C LEU A 44 -3.88 -3.26 -9.74
N GLU A 45 -4.92 -3.98 -9.35
CA GLU A 45 -6.14 -4.14 -10.15
C GLU A 45 -6.80 -2.80 -10.40
N GLU A 46 -6.99 -2.02 -9.33
CA GLU A 46 -7.56 -0.69 -9.38
C GLU A 46 -6.74 0.27 -10.26
N ARG A 47 -5.42 0.33 -10.04
CA ARG A 47 -4.49 1.09 -10.88
C ARG A 47 -4.62 0.72 -12.35
N THR A 48 -4.81 -0.57 -12.65
CA THR A 48 -4.99 -1.08 -14.02
C THR A 48 -6.34 -0.68 -14.62
N MET A 49 -7.40 -0.61 -13.80
CA MET A 49 -8.70 -0.10 -14.24
C MET A 49 -8.61 1.39 -14.56
N ILE A 50 -8.04 2.18 -13.65
CA ILE A 50 -7.91 3.63 -13.79
C ILE A 50 -7.02 3.97 -14.98
N SER A 51 -5.91 3.26 -15.19
CA SER A 51 -5.05 3.49 -16.37
C SER A 51 -5.76 3.20 -17.70
N LYS A 52 -6.78 2.34 -17.70
CA LYS A 52 -7.66 2.07 -18.84
C LYS A 52 -8.85 3.03 -18.93
N GLY A 53 -8.92 4.04 -18.06
CA GLY A 53 -10.01 5.01 -17.99
C GLY A 53 -11.28 4.48 -17.34
N SER A 54 -11.23 3.34 -16.64
CA SER A 54 -12.36 2.79 -15.88
C SER A 54 -12.18 3.08 -14.39
N TYR A 55 -13.25 3.53 -13.72
CA TYR A 55 -13.22 3.72 -12.28
C TYR A 55 -13.51 2.39 -11.56
N PRO A 56 -12.81 2.07 -10.46
CA PRO A 56 -13.07 0.87 -9.69
C PRO A 56 -14.46 0.91 -9.03
N PHE A 57 -15.09 -0.25 -8.92
CA PHE A 57 -16.33 -0.39 -8.15
C PHE A 57 -16.11 -0.33 -6.63
N ARG A 58 -14.93 -0.79 -6.17
CA ARG A 58 -14.59 -0.86 -4.75
C ARG A 58 -13.17 -0.35 -4.52
N THR A 59 -13.07 0.58 -3.59
CA THR A 59 -11.81 1.13 -3.08
C THR A 59 -11.37 0.39 -1.81
N LEU A 60 -10.08 0.48 -1.48
CA LEU A 60 -9.55 0.07 -0.18
C LEU A 60 -10.19 0.85 0.97
N THR A 61 -10.40 0.16 2.09
CA THR A 61 -10.85 0.79 3.33
C THR A 61 -9.71 0.98 4.33
N GLU A 62 -9.90 1.91 5.29
CA GLU A 62 -8.93 2.15 6.35
C GLU A 62 -8.72 0.89 7.22
N ASP A 63 -9.77 0.12 7.48
CA ASP A 63 -9.68 -1.15 8.21
C ASP A 63 -8.78 -2.17 7.50
N GLU A 64 -8.78 -2.18 6.16
CA GLU A 64 -7.88 -3.04 5.39
C GLU A 64 -6.43 -2.61 5.59
N LEU A 65 -6.16 -1.30 5.60
CA LEU A 65 -4.83 -0.77 5.88
C LEU A 65 -4.37 -1.06 7.32
N PHE A 66 -5.26 -0.95 8.31
CA PHE A 66 -4.88 -1.18 9.70
C PHE A 66 -4.48 -2.61 10.02
N LYS A 67 -4.89 -3.59 9.20
CA LYS A 67 -4.42 -4.99 9.34
C LYS A 67 -2.91 -5.15 9.18
N VAL A 68 -2.25 -4.28 8.41
CA VAL A 68 -0.78 -4.32 8.22
C VAL A 68 0.00 -3.50 9.25
N PHE A 69 -0.67 -2.64 10.03
CA PHE A 69 0.01 -1.75 10.99
C PHE A 69 0.79 -2.48 12.08
N PRO A 70 0.28 -3.53 12.74
CA PRO A 70 1.02 -4.24 13.79
C PRO A 70 2.37 -4.81 13.33
N LEU A 71 2.49 -5.08 12.03
CA LEU A 71 3.66 -5.66 11.37
C LEU A 71 4.63 -4.58 10.85
N ALA A 72 4.20 -3.33 10.79
CA ALA A 72 4.97 -2.19 10.34
C ALA A 72 5.69 -1.48 11.51
N THR A 73 6.85 -0.87 11.24
CA THR A 73 7.50 0.03 12.20
C THR A 73 6.68 1.32 12.36
N LYS A 74 6.83 2.04 13.49
CA LYS A 74 6.13 3.33 13.71
C LYS A 74 6.38 4.35 12.58
N ARG A 75 7.59 4.38 12.02
CA ARG A 75 7.93 5.23 10.87
C ARG A 75 7.16 4.82 9.62
N LYS A 76 7.07 3.51 9.36
CA LYS A 76 6.33 2.93 8.23
C LYS A 76 4.82 3.17 8.37
N GLN A 77 4.25 3.00 9.57
CA GLN A 77 2.85 3.31 9.86
C GLN A 77 2.48 4.75 9.48
N LYS A 78 3.31 5.73 9.89
CA LYS A 78 3.10 7.15 9.52
C LYS A 78 3.11 7.37 8.02
N ARG A 79 4.06 6.74 7.30
CA ARG A 79 4.16 6.85 5.84
C ARG A 79 2.97 6.22 5.12
N LEU A 80 2.55 5.03 5.57
CA LEU A 80 1.36 4.35 5.07
C LEU A 80 0.11 5.20 5.26
N LEU A 81 -0.06 5.83 6.43
CA LEU A 81 -1.21 6.69 6.70
C LEU A 81 -1.22 7.94 5.81
N VAL A 82 -0.06 8.59 5.61
CA VAL A 82 0.07 9.71 4.68
C VAL A 82 -0.26 9.29 3.25
N ALA A 83 0.30 8.16 2.79
CA ALA A 83 0.03 7.63 1.46
C ALA A 83 -1.45 7.24 1.28
N PHE A 84 -2.08 6.70 2.33
CA PHE A 84 -3.50 6.36 2.32
C PHE A 84 -4.41 7.59 2.25
N HIS A 85 -4.06 8.69 2.92
CA HIS A 85 -4.81 9.94 2.75
C HIS A 85 -4.70 10.51 1.33
N ARG A 86 -3.54 10.36 0.67
CA ARG A 86 -3.38 10.73 -0.74
C ARG A 86 -4.26 9.86 -1.64
N TYR A 87 -4.26 8.55 -1.40
CA TYR A 87 -5.15 7.60 -2.04
C TYR A 87 -6.63 7.99 -1.88
N MET A 88 -7.09 8.30 -0.66
CA MET A 88 -8.48 8.74 -0.44
C MET A 88 -8.80 10.06 -1.16
N ASN A 89 -7.89 11.03 -1.12
CA ASN A 89 -8.05 12.28 -1.87
C ASN A 89 -8.11 12.03 -3.39
N ALA A 90 -7.41 11.00 -3.90
CA ALA A 90 -7.46 10.63 -5.31
C ALA A 90 -8.89 10.30 -5.73
N HIS A 91 -9.63 9.55 -4.90
CA HIS A 91 -11.03 9.19 -5.13
C HIS A 91 -12.01 10.34 -4.89
N ASP A 92 -11.83 11.06 -3.78
CA ASP A 92 -12.83 12.02 -3.32
C ASP A 92 -12.77 13.36 -4.07
N LYS A 93 -11.57 13.75 -4.54
CA LYS A 93 -11.31 15.12 -5.02
C LYS A 93 -10.61 15.19 -6.36
N VAL A 94 -9.74 14.23 -6.68
CA VAL A 94 -8.95 14.27 -7.93
C VAL A 94 -9.70 13.59 -9.07
N ALA A 95 -10.31 12.44 -8.83
CA ALA A 95 -10.97 11.66 -9.87
C ALA A 95 -12.14 12.42 -10.50
N LYS A 96 -12.03 12.71 -11.78
CA LYS A 96 -13.11 13.28 -12.60
C LYS A 96 -13.87 12.14 -13.26
N THR A 97 -14.86 11.62 -12.53
CA THR A 97 -15.68 10.49 -12.97
C THR A 97 -16.88 10.95 -13.79
N ARG A 98 -17.23 10.14 -14.80
CA ARG A 98 -18.49 10.26 -15.54
C ARG A 98 -19.15 8.90 -15.61
N HIS A 99 -20.48 8.86 -15.62
CA HIS A 99 -21.18 7.60 -15.80
C HIS A 99 -20.93 7.09 -17.23
N TYR A 100 -20.68 5.80 -17.39
CA TYR A 100 -20.33 5.18 -18.67
C TYR A 100 -21.36 5.49 -19.78
N HIS A 101 -22.65 5.46 -19.41
CA HIS A 101 -23.73 5.75 -20.36
C HIS A 101 -23.89 7.24 -20.71
N SER A 102 -23.13 8.14 -20.08
CA SER A 102 -23.07 9.56 -20.49
C SER A 102 -22.24 9.76 -21.76
N GLU A 103 -21.24 8.90 -22.01
CA GLU A 103 -20.42 8.93 -23.23
C GLU A 103 -20.96 7.97 -24.30
N ARG A 104 -21.65 6.91 -23.88
CA ARG A 104 -22.29 5.91 -24.76
C ARG A 104 -23.78 5.83 -24.43
N PRO A 105 -24.63 6.60 -25.12
CA PRO A 105 -26.07 6.63 -24.85
C PRO A 105 -26.63 5.22 -24.81
N TYR A 106 -27.46 4.95 -23.80
CA TYR A 106 -28.12 3.66 -23.66
C TYR A 106 -29.07 3.41 -24.84
N ASP A 107 -28.86 2.32 -25.56
CA ASP A 107 -29.58 1.94 -26.79
C ASP A 107 -30.52 0.73 -26.59
N GLY A 108 -30.81 0.37 -25.33
CA GLY A 108 -31.64 -0.79 -24.99
C GLY A 108 -30.86 -2.06 -24.62
N GLY A 109 -29.52 -2.00 -24.56
CA GLY A 109 -28.66 -3.08 -24.08
C GLY A 109 -28.61 -3.25 -22.54
N PRO A 110 -27.63 -3.98 -21.98
CA PRO A 110 -27.45 -4.05 -20.53
C PRO A 110 -27.03 -2.69 -19.94
N PHE A 111 -27.74 -2.24 -18.89
CA PHE A 111 -27.43 -1.00 -18.17
C PHE A 111 -26.46 -1.27 -17.01
N PHE A 112 -25.31 -0.60 -17.03
CA PHE A 112 -24.28 -0.76 -16.00
C PHE A 112 -24.34 0.39 -15.00
N ALA A 113 -25.21 0.28 -14.00
CA ALA A 113 -25.50 1.34 -13.02
C ALA A 113 -24.30 1.83 -12.20
N PHE A 114 -23.25 1.03 -12.07
CA PHE A 114 -22.05 1.36 -11.31
C PHE A 114 -20.79 1.43 -12.20
N SER A 115 -20.97 1.63 -13.51
CA SER A 115 -19.87 1.79 -14.45
C SER A 115 -19.56 3.28 -14.62
N PHE A 116 -18.38 3.67 -14.16
CA PHE A 116 -17.88 5.04 -14.30
C PHE A 116 -16.57 5.04 -15.06
N THR A 117 -16.37 6.05 -15.90
CA THR A 117 -15.11 6.33 -16.59
C THR A 117 -14.35 7.44 -15.87
N VAL A 118 -13.02 7.44 -15.99
CA VAL A 118 -12.12 8.45 -15.43
C VAL A 118 -11.49 9.24 -16.57
N SER A 119 -11.68 10.56 -16.55
CA SER A 119 -11.19 11.45 -17.61
C SER A 119 -9.77 12.00 -17.36
N ASN A 120 -9.26 11.90 -16.14
CA ASN A 120 -7.92 12.35 -15.75
C ASN A 120 -7.09 11.25 -15.07
N PRO A 121 -6.90 10.07 -15.72
CA PRO A 121 -6.29 8.92 -15.08
C PRO A 121 -4.87 9.20 -14.57
N ASP A 122 -4.05 9.97 -15.29
CA ASP A 122 -2.67 10.28 -14.89
C ASP A 122 -2.58 11.08 -13.58
N GLU A 123 -3.55 11.97 -13.31
CA GLU A 123 -3.60 12.74 -12.06
C GLU A 123 -3.99 11.84 -10.89
N VAL A 124 -4.93 10.94 -11.11
CA VAL A 124 -5.39 9.98 -10.09
C VAL A 124 -4.27 8.99 -9.76
N LEU A 125 -3.59 8.45 -10.77
CA LEU A 125 -2.50 7.49 -10.58
C LEU A 125 -1.33 8.06 -9.79
N LYS A 126 -1.00 9.35 -9.98
CA LYS A 126 0.05 10.04 -9.20
C LYS A 126 -0.24 10.07 -7.70
N GLU A 127 -1.51 10.05 -7.29
CA GLU A 127 -1.91 10.04 -5.88
C GLU A 127 -2.06 8.63 -5.32
N ILE A 128 -2.31 7.61 -6.17
CA ILE A 128 -2.41 6.20 -5.78
C ILE A 128 -1.03 5.53 -5.65
N ASP A 129 -0.11 5.79 -6.58
CA ASP A 129 1.20 5.14 -6.66
C ASP A 129 2.03 5.22 -5.36
N PRO A 130 2.03 6.32 -4.57
CA PRO A 130 2.74 6.37 -3.29
C PRO A 130 2.32 5.30 -2.27
N LEU A 131 1.06 4.87 -2.29
CA LEU A 131 0.58 3.82 -1.39
C LEU A 131 1.08 2.43 -1.83
N ILE A 132 1.12 2.19 -3.15
CA ILE A 132 1.71 0.99 -3.74
C ILE A 132 3.19 0.90 -3.38
N ASP A 133 3.91 2.03 -3.51
CA ASP A 133 5.33 2.13 -3.13
C ASP A 133 5.54 1.82 -1.65
N GLU A 134 4.73 2.37 -0.74
CA GLU A 134 4.89 2.07 0.68
C GLU A 134 4.52 0.63 1.05
N LEU A 135 3.63 -0.04 0.32
CA LEU A 135 3.32 -1.45 0.55
C LEU A 135 4.37 -2.40 -0.04
N THR A 136 5.13 -1.95 -1.05
CA THR A 136 6.16 -2.76 -1.72
C THR A 136 7.58 -2.51 -1.22
N LEU A 137 7.91 -1.26 -0.85
CA LEU A 137 9.24 -0.85 -0.42
C LEU A 137 9.62 -1.44 0.94
N ARG A 138 10.90 -1.81 1.05
CA ARG A 138 11.47 -2.57 2.18
C ARG A 138 11.33 -1.82 3.52
N CYS A 139 10.95 -2.54 4.57
CA CYS A 139 11.08 -2.13 5.98
C CYS A 139 12.54 -2.19 6.47
#